data_AF-A0AAX4FMR3-F1
#
_entry.id   AF-A0AAX4FMR3-F1
#
_cell.length_a   1.000
_cell.length_b   1.000
_cell.length_c   1.000
_cell.angle_alpha   90.00
_cell.angle_beta   90.00
_cell.angle_gamma   90.00
#
_symmetry.space_group_name_H-M   'P 1'
#
loop_
_entity.id
_entity.type
_entity.pdbx_description
1 polymer ?
#
loop_
_entity_poly.entity_id
_entity_poly.type
_entity_poly.pdbx_seq_one_letter_code
_entity_poly.pdbx_strand_id
1 'polypeptide(L)'
;MPQLCLYTGARASEIAQLRLADIATIDGISCITIRVTQKEQRVKNKPSVRVIPLAQPLIDAGFLIYVEEVRATKHPRLFPHLDAGYKLYEGEAFYLGYGDKVIRDFCKRLKQMGFDKGIGSHAFRHTFSTNLTKHGIGVAEVALVTGHAVQGSKPDSVHVPGLQTYIDRDQCPPELKAIYSTVSKFNPGVELPAYTPGQFAKALSNKKVFKT
;
A
#
# COMPACT_ATOMS: atom_id res chain seq x y z
N MET A 1 1.28 -9.06 -1.58
CA MET A 1 0.26 -8.00 -1.31
C MET A 1 -0.12 -7.92 0.16
N PRO A 2 -0.49 -9.01 0.87
CA PRO A 2 -0.88 -8.94 2.29
C PRO A 2 0.20 -8.34 3.21
N GLN A 3 1.47 -8.65 2.94
CA GLN A 3 2.62 -8.11 3.67
C GLN A 3 2.66 -6.58 3.60
N LEU A 4 2.42 -6.00 2.42
CA LEU A 4 2.35 -4.55 2.26
C LEU A 4 1.18 -3.96 3.03
N CYS A 5 0.01 -4.61 3.06
CA CYS A 5 -1.12 -4.14 3.85
C CYS A 5 -0.80 -4.10 5.35
N LEU A 6 -0.10 -5.13 5.85
CA LEU A 6 0.32 -5.23 7.25
C LEU A 6 1.34 -4.15 7.62
N TYR A 7 2.39 -3.97 6.82
CA TYR A 7 3.52 -3.09 7.13
C TYR A 7 3.31 -1.62 6.74
N THR A 8 2.23 -1.27 6.03
CA THR A 8 1.90 0.12 5.68
C THR A 8 0.61 0.62 6.33
N GLY A 9 -0.22 -0.27 6.87
CA GLY A 9 -1.58 0.06 7.32
C GLY A 9 -2.51 0.54 6.19
N ALA A 10 -2.11 0.43 4.92
CA ALA A 10 -2.91 0.83 3.78
C ALA A 10 -4.06 -0.14 3.53
N ARG A 11 -5.12 0.36 2.90
CA ARG A 11 -6.26 -0.50 2.51
C ARG A 11 -5.81 -1.44 1.39
N ALA A 12 -6.32 -2.67 1.37
CA ALA A 12 -5.97 -3.62 0.31
C ALA A 12 -6.29 -3.09 -1.09
N SER A 13 -7.36 -2.31 -1.25
CA SER A 13 -7.69 -1.63 -2.51
C SER A 13 -6.68 -0.55 -2.91
N GLU A 14 -6.10 0.17 -1.94
CA GLU A 14 -5.03 1.16 -2.18
C GLU A 14 -3.75 0.46 -2.66
N ILE A 15 -3.39 -0.68 -2.06
CA ILE A 15 -2.22 -1.47 -2.47
C ILE A 15 -2.45 -2.12 -3.84
N ALA A 16 -3.63 -2.69 -4.09
CA ALA A 16 -3.93 -3.42 -5.32
C ALA A 16 -3.88 -2.54 -6.59
N GLN A 17 -4.12 -1.24 -6.47
CA GLN A 17 -4.12 -0.29 -7.58
C GLN A 17 -2.78 0.44 -7.77
N LEU A 18 -1.74 0.10 -7.00
CA LEU A 18 -0.44 0.75 -7.08
C LEU A 18 0.18 0.61 -8.47
N ARG A 19 0.85 1.67 -8.89
CA ARG A 19 1.65 1.72 -10.12
C ARG A 19 3.14 1.68 -9.76
N LEU A 20 3.99 1.29 -10.72
CA LEU A 20 5.43 1.34 -10.52
C LEU A 20 5.93 2.76 -10.19
N ALA A 21 5.32 3.78 -10.80
CA ALA A 21 5.62 5.19 -10.53
C ALA A 21 5.26 5.64 -9.10
N ASP A 22 4.47 4.85 -8.37
CA ASP A 22 4.12 5.12 -6.96
C ASP A 22 5.21 4.60 -5.99
N ILE A 23 6.19 3.84 -6.50
CA ILE A 23 7.36 3.38 -5.74
C ILE A 23 8.55 4.26 -6.11
N ALA A 24 9.06 5.01 -5.14
CA ALA A 24 10.15 5.96 -5.35
C ALA A 24 11.05 6.06 -4.11
N THR A 25 12.31 6.41 -4.34
CA THR A 25 13.24 6.76 -3.26
C THR A 25 13.23 8.27 -3.08
N ILE A 26 12.97 8.74 -1.87
CA ILE A 26 12.96 10.16 -1.49
C ILE A 26 14.04 10.32 -0.42
N ASP A 27 15.10 11.06 -0.76
CA ASP A 27 16.22 11.33 0.16
C ASP A 27 16.81 10.06 0.80
N GLY A 28 17.03 9.03 -0.02
CA GLY A 28 17.56 7.73 0.41
C GLY A 28 16.53 6.78 1.04
N ILE A 29 15.30 7.22 1.29
CA ILE A 29 14.24 6.40 1.88
C ILE A 29 13.34 5.84 0.76
N SER A 30 13.24 4.52 0.67
CA SER A 30 12.32 3.87 -0.27
C SER A 30 10.88 4.00 0.23
N CYS A 31 9.98 4.47 -0.62
CA CYS A 31 8.61 4.87 -0.24
C CYS A 31 7.56 4.35 -1.22
N ILE A 32 6.33 4.20 -0.71
CA ILE A 32 5.09 3.99 -1.45
C ILE A 32 4.26 5.26 -1.37
N THR A 33 3.79 5.76 -2.51
CA THR A 33 2.87 6.91 -2.56
C THR A 33 1.45 6.44 -2.86
N ILE A 34 0.53 6.63 -1.90
CA ILE A 34 -0.90 6.44 -2.15
C ILE A 34 -1.44 7.72 -2.77
N ARG A 35 -1.92 7.65 -4.00
CA ARG A 35 -2.49 8.79 -4.74
C ARG A 35 -3.42 8.33 -5.86
N VAL A 36 -4.11 9.28 -6.49
CA VAL A 36 -4.92 9.06 -7.69
C VAL A 36 -4.26 9.81 -8.83
N THR A 37 -3.66 9.07 -9.77
CA THR A 37 -3.04 9.63 -11.00
C THR A 37 -3.75 9.20 -12.28
N GLN A 38 -4.63 8.19 -12.18
CA GLN A 38 -5.34 7.59 -13.30
C GLN A 38 -6.83 7.45 -12.97
N LYS A 39 -7.67 7.43 -14.01
CA LYS A 39 -9.13 7.30 -13.87
C LYS A 39 -9.57 6.02 -13.15
N GLU A 40 -8.74 5.00 -13.14
CA GLU A 40 -8.99 3.68 -12.53
C GLU A 40 -8.60 3.61 -11.04
N GLN A 41 -7.87 4.61 -10.54
CA GLN A 41 -7.48 4.68 -9.13
C GLN A 41 -8.54 5.41 -8.30
N ARG A 42 -8.76 4.94 -7.07
CA ARG A 42 -9.71 5.53 -6.13
C ARG A 42 -9.09 5.61 -4.74
N VAL A 43 -9.39 6.69 -4.03
CA VAL A 43 -9.09 6.82 -2.60
C VAL A 43 -10.36 7.24 -1.87
N LYS A 44 -10.49 6.87 -0.59
CA LYS A 44 -11.73 7.10 0.16
C LYS A 44 -12.00 8.59 0.42
N ASN A 45 -10.95 9.38 0.66
CA ASN A 45 -11.04 10.79 1.02
C ASN A 45 -9.67 11.48 0.83
N LYS A 46 -9.62 12.83 0.93
CA LYS A 46 -8.38 13.61 0.79
C LYS A 46 -7.22 13.11 1.69
N PRO A 47 -7.43 12.79 2.99
CA PRO A 47 -6.36 12.28 3.87
C PRO A 47 -5.79 10.92 3.48
N SER A 48 -6.39 10.22 2.52
CA SER A 48 -5.84 8.96 2.03
C SER A 48 -4.63 9.16 1.10
N VAL A 49 -4.44 10.36 0.53
CA VAL A 49 -3.26 10.68 -0.27
C VAL A 49 -2.07 10.92 0.65
N ARG A 50 -1.03 10.09 0.55
CA ARG A 50 0.12 10.13 1.49
C ARG A 50 1.34 9.36 0.96
N VAL A 51 2.50 9.66 1.53
CA VAL A 51 3.75 8.92 1.31
C VAL A 51 4.01 8.03 2.53
N ILE A 52 4.32 6.76 2.28
CA ILE A 52 4.58 5.75 3.31
C ILE A 52 5.97 5.15 3.06
N PRO A 53 6.95 5.38 3.94
CA PRO A 53 8.23 4.69 3.90
C PRO A 53 8.06 3.17 3.98
N LEU A 54 8.89 2.46 3.23
CA LEU A 54 8.97 1.01 3.32
C LEU A 54 9.63 0.60 4.63
N ALA A 55 8.95 -0.28 5.38
CA ALA A 55 9.53 -0.90 6.56
C ALA A 55 10.70 -1.81 6.16
N GLN A 56 11.76 -1.84 6.97
CA GLN A 56 12.95 -2.66 6.70
C GLN A 56 12.63 -4.15 6.43
N PRO A 57 11.71 -4.81 7.17
CA PRO A 57 11.37 -6.21 6.88
C PRO A 57 10.83 -6.44 5.46
N LEU A 58 10.16 -5.45 4.83
CA LEU A 58 9.72 -5.57 3.44
C LEU A 58 10.90 -5.50 2.46
N ILE A 59 11.88 -4.65 2.76
CA ILE A 59 13.10 -4.50 1.96
C ILE A 59 13.92 -5.79 2.06
N ASP A 60 14.14 -6.30 3.27
CA ASP A 60 14.88 -7.52 3.54
C ASP A 60 14.21 -8.76 2.92
N ALA A 61 12.87 -8.78 2.91
CA ALA A 61 12.10 -9.81 2.21
C ALA A 61 12.17 -9.70 0.68
N GLY A 62 12.93 -8.75 0.11
CA GLY A 62 13.17 -8.65 -1.32
C GLY A 62 12.05 -7.95 -2.11
N PHE A 63 11.23 -7.12 -1.47
CA PHE A 63 10.17 -6.38 -2.18
C PHE A 63 10.71 -5.52 -3.32
N LEU A 64 11.86 -4.88 -3.14
CA LEU A 64 12.46 -4.04 -4.19
C LEU A 64 12.94 -4.87 -5.39
N ILE A 65 13.37 -6.12 -5.17
CA ILE A 65 13.74 -7.04 -6.26
C ILE A 65 12.50 -7.34 -7.12
N TYR A 66 11.35 -7.62 -6.49
CA TYR A 66 10.08 -7.79 -7.20
C TYR A 66 9.71 -6.53 -8.01
N VAL A 67 9.89 -5.33 -7.44
CA VAL A 67 9.61 -4.07 -8.16
C VAL A 67 10.45 -3.93 -9.42
N GLU A 68 11.74 -4.26 -9.37
CA GLU A 68 12.63 -4.23 -10.54
C GLU A 68 12.21 -5.25 -11.61
N GLU A 69 11.83 -6.46 -11.22
CA GLU A 69 11.36 -7.48 -12.17
C GLU A 69 10.08 -7.04 -12.88
N VAL A 70 9.12 -6.46 -12.15
CA VAL A 70 7.92 -5.88 -12.76
C VAL A 70 8.30 -4.70 -13.67
N ARG A 71 9.26 -3.86 -13.28
CA ARG A 71 9.73 -2.75 -14.12
C ARG A 71 10.34 -3.23 -15.43
N ALA A 72 11.08 -4.33 -15.42
CA ALA A 72 11.63 -4.95 -16.62
C ALA A 72 10.54 -5.39 -17.62
N THR A 73 9.33 -5.71 -17.15
CA THR A 73 8.18 -6.02 -18.04
C THR A 73 7.60 -4.80 -18.76
N LYS A 74 7.99 -3.58 -18.36
CA LYS A 74 7.41 -2.30 -18.81
C LYS A 74 5.92 -2.12 -18.48
N HIS A 75 5.34 -3.02 -17.69
CA HIS A 75 3.94 -2.90 -17.29
C HIS A 75 3.77 -1.79 -16.24
N PRO A 76 2.81 -0.86 -16.37
CA PRO A 76 2.71 0.30 -15.49
C PRO A 76 2.24 0.00 -14.05
N ARG A 77 1.43 -1.06 -13.86
CA ARG A 77 0.92 -1.47 -12.53
C ARG A 77 1.93 -2.33 -11.77
N LEU A 78 1.97 -2.16 -10.43
CA LEU A 78 2.84 -2.94 -9.52
C LEU A 78 2.37 -4.39 -9.36
N PHE A 79 1.05 -4.64 -9.40
CA PHE A 79 0.47 -5.99 -9.35
C PHE A 79 -0.28 -6.30 -10.64
N PRO A 80 0.45 -6.56 -11.73
CA PRO A 80 -0.21 -6.60 -13.01
C PRO A 80 -1.00 -7.89 -13.27
N HIS A 81 -0.84 -8.90 -12.41
CA HIS A 81 -1.66 -10.12 -12.37
C HIS A 81 -3.04 -9.91 -11.70
N LEU A 82 -3.30 -8.75 -11.08
CA LEU A 82 -4.60 -8.47 -10.48
C LEU A 82 -5.55 -7.92 -11.53
N ASP A 83 -6.68 -8.61 -11.72
CA ASP A 83 -7.75 -8.13 -12.59
C ASP A 83 -8.60 -7.08 -11.89
N ALA A 84 -9.12 -6.13 -12.66
CA ALA A 84 -10.16 -5.23 -12.18
C ALA A 84 -11.46 -5.99 -11.93
N GLY A 85 -12.12 -5.71 -10.81
CA GLY A 85 -13.47 -6.18 -10.56
C GLY A 85 -14.49 -5.35 -11.33
N TYR A 86 -15.54 -6.01 -11.82
CA TYR A 86 -16.70 -5.38 -12.43
C TYR A 86 -17.98 -6.01 -11.88
N LYS A 87 -19.05 -5.22 -11.78
CA LYS A 87 -20.40 -5.69 -11.47
C LYS A 87 -21.35 -5.26 -12.58
N LEU A 88 -22.18 -6.18 -13.05
CA LEU A 88 -23.26 -5.84 -13.97
C LEU A 88 -24.45 -5.28 -13.18
N TYR A 89 -24.97 -4.15 -13.62
CA TYR A 89 -26.21 -3.56 -13.12
C TYR A 89 -27.00 -3.04 -14.33
N GLU A 90 -28.23 -3.52 -14.51
CA GLU A 90 -29.10 -3.18 -15.66
C GLU A 90 -28.44 -3.39 -17.03
N GLY A 91 -27.54 -4.38 -17.15
CA GLY A 91 -26.82 -4.68 -18.40
C GLY A 91 -25.53 -3.89 -18.61
N GLU A 92 -25.23 -2.92 -17.74
CA GLU A 92 -24.01 -2.11 -17.80
C GLU A 92 -22.94 -2.58 -16.81
N ALA A 93 -21.67 -2.51 -17.19
CA ALA A 93 -20.54 -2.93 -16.37
C ALA A 93 -19.98 -1.78 -15.52
N PHE A 94 -20.10 -1.91 -14.20
CA PHE A 94 -19.59 -0.95 -13.22
C PHE A 94 -18.24 -1.38 -12.66
N TYR A 95 -17.25 -0.51 -12.78
CA TYR A 95 -15.89 -0.74 -12.29
C TYR A 95 -15.82 -0.72 -10.75
N LEU A 96 -15.31 -1.81 -10.17
CA LEU A 96 -15.15 -1.98 -8.72
C LEU A 96 -13.70 -1.79 -8.24
N GLY A 97 -12.74 -1.65 -9.14
CA GLY A 97 -11.32 -1.53 -8.79
C GLY A 97 -10.55 -2.85 -8.80
N TYR A 98 -9.22 -2.74 -8.76
CA TYR A 98 -8.30 -3.89 -8.69
C TYR A 98 -8.30 -4.62 -7.34
N GLY A 99 -8.93 -4.03 -6.31
CA GLY A 99 -8.99 -4.59 -4.96
C GLY A 99 -10.10 -5.62 -4.75
N ASP A 100 -11.17 -5.58 -5.54
CA ASP A 100 -12.39 -6.37 -5.28
C ASP A 100 -12.12 -7.88 -5.23
N LYS A 101 -11.55 -8.42 -6.31
CA LYS A 101 -11.27 -9.87 -6.41
C LYS A 101 -10.33 -10.34 -5.31
N VAL A 102 -9.22 -9.63 -5.10
CA VAL A 102 -8.21 -10.03 -4.10
C VAL A 102 -8.74 -9.97 -2.67
N ILE A 103 -9.61 -9.01 -2.35
CA ILE A 103 -10.25 -8.93 -1.03
C ILE A 103 -11.21 -10.11 -0.84
N ARG A 104 -12.04 -10.46 -1.84
CA ARG A 104 -12.92 -11.62 -1.75
C ARG A 104 -12.15 -12.93 -1.59
N ASP A 105 -11.09 -13.11 -2.38
CA ASP A 105 -10.23 -14.29 -2.33
C ASP A 105 -9.57 -14.41 -0.94
N PHE A 106 -9.12 -13.29 -0.36
CA PHE A 106 -8.58 -13.23 1.00
C PHE A 106 -9.61 -13.60 2.07
N CYS A 107 -10.81 -13.00 2.04
CA CYS A 107 -11.87 -13.32 2.99
C CYS A 107 -12.30 -14.80 2.90
N LYS A 108 -12.34 -15.36 1.68
CA LYS A 108 -12.61 -16.79 1.46
C LYS A 108 -11.53 -17.65 2.12
N ARG A 109 -10.25 -17.29 1.97
CA ARG A 109 -9.12 -18.00 2.58
C ARG A 109 -9.18 -17.96 4.11
N LEU A 110 -9.50 -16.80 4.70
CA LEU A 110 -9.68 -16.67 6.15
C LEU A 110 -10.78 -17.59 6.67
N LYS A 111 -11.94 -17.62 5.99
CA LYS A 111 -13.04 -18.53 6.34
C LYS A 111 -12.60 -20.00 6.28
N GLN A 112 -11.83 -20.39 5.27
CA GLN A 112 -11.29 -21.75 5.16
C GLN A 112 -10.28 -22.11 6.26
N MET A 113 -9.63 -21.11 6.86
CA MET A 113 -8.71 -21.28 7.98
C MET A 113 -9.41 -21.26 9.35
N GLY A 114 -10.74 -21.11 9.38
CA GLY A 114 -11.52 -21.12 10.63
C GLY A 114 -11.63 -19.77 11.32
N PHE A 115 -11.28 -18.66 10.67
CA PHE A 115 -11.51 -17.32 11.22
C PHE A 115 -13.00 -16.96 11.23
N ASP A 116 -13.40 -16.18 12.24
CA ASP A 116 -14.77 -15.71 12.40
C ASP A 116 -15.25 -14.79 11.27
N LYS A 117 -16.57 -14.74 11.11
CA LYS A 117 -17.21 -13.78 10.20
C LYS A 117 -16.89 -12.35 10.64
N GLY A 118 -16.60 -11.49 9.66
CA GLY A 118 -16.26 -10.09 9.90
C GLY A 118 -14.75 -9.80 9.92
N ILE A 119 -13.90 -10.83 10.02
CA ILE A 119 -12.45 -10.67 9.85
C ILE A 119 -12.14 -10.63 8.34
N GLY A 120 -11.55 -9.53 7.89
CA GLY A 120 -11.19 -9.30 6.49
C GLY A 120 -9.89 -8.51 6.37
N SER A 121 -9.62 -7.94 5.18
CA SER A 121 -8.37 -7.21 4.93
C SER A 121 -8.15 -5.99 5.84
N HIS A 122 -9.21 -5.45 6.45
CA HIS A 122 -9.12 -4.37 7.43
C HIS A 122 -8.40 -4.79 8.72
N ALA A 123 -8.35 -6.10 9.03
CA ALA A 123 -7.64 -6.61 10.20
C ALA A 123 -6.16 -6.18 10.19
N PHE A 124 -5.49 -6.21 9.04
CA PHE A 124 -4.10 -5.75 8.92
C PHE A 124 -3.90 -4.31 9.37
N ARG A 125 -4.81 -3.41 8.96
CA ARG A 125 -4.76 -2.00 9.36
C ARG A 125 -5.02 -1.81 10.85
N HIS A 126 -5.96 -2.57 11.42
CA HIS A 126 -6.18 -2.56 12.87
C HIS A 126 -4.96 -3.08 13.62
N THR A 127 -4.38 -4.20 13.19
CA THR A 127 -3.13 -4.74 13.76
C THR A 127 -2.01 -3.70 13.71
N PHE A 128 -1.85 -3.01 12.58
CA PHE A 128 -0.87 -1.93 12.42
C PHE A 128 -1.08 -0.80 13.45
N SER A 129 -2.29 -0.24 13.49
CA SER A 129 -2.63 0.83 14.45
C SER A 129 -2.45 0.39 15.91
N THR A 130 -3.03 -0.76 16.29
CA THR A 130 -2.99 -1.26 17.66
C THR A 130 -1.57 -1.58 18.11
N ASN A 131 -0.74 -2.16 17.24
CA ASN A 131 0.66 -2.46 17.56
C ASN A 131 1.43 -1.16 17.85
N LEU A 132 1.30 -0.14 17.00
CA LEU A 132 1.99 1.14 17.22
C LEU A 132 1.51 1.87 18.47
N THR A 133 0.19 1.88 18.74
CA THR A 133 -0.35 2.47 19.98
C THR A 133 0.16 1.75 21.22
N LYS A 134 0.32 0.41 21.17
CA LYS A 134 0.93 -0.36 22.27
C LYS A 134 2.41 -0.01 22.50
N HIS A 135 3.11 0.46 21.47
CA HIS A 135 4.49 0.96 21.57
C HIS A 135 4.56 2.47 21.91
N GLY A 136 3.47 3.04 22.43
CA GLY A 136 3.44 4.43 22.92
C GLY A 136 3.35 5.49 21.82
N ILE A 137 3.07 5.11 20.57
CA ILE A 137 2.91 6.07 19.48
C ILE A 137 1.55 6.74 19.53
N GLY A 138 1.54 8.06 19.41
CA GLY A 138 0.33 8.86 19.50
C GLY A 138 -0.65 8.56 18.37
N VAL A 139 -1.95 8.67 18.66
CA VAL A 139 -3.02 8.42 17.67
C VAL A 139 -2.89 9.31 16.44
N ALA A 140 -2.43 10.56 16.62
CA ALA A 140 -2.19 11.49 15.52
C ALA A 140 -1.07 11.00 14.58
N GLU A 141 0.04 10.51 15.12
CA GLU A 141 1.16 9.95 14.32
C GLU A 141 0.71 8.69 13.58
N VAL A 142 -0.01 7.78 14.24
CA VAL A 142 -0.60 6.59 13.60
C VAL A 142 -1.58 7.00 12.49
N ALA A 143 -2.35 8.07 12.68
CA ALA A 143 -3.29 8.59 11.69
C ALA A 143 -2.58 9.15 10.45
N LEU A 144 -1.40 9.78 10.59
CA LEU A 144 -0.58 10.23 9.46
C LEU A 144 -0.17 9.06 8.57
N VAL A 145 0.29 7.95 9.15
CA VAL A 145 0.71 6.77 8.37
C VAL A 145 -0.50 6.08 7.71
N THR A 146 -1.59 5.96 8.45
CA THR A 146 -2.76 5.21 7.98
C THR A 146 -3.68 6.04 7.09
N GLY A 147 -3.65 7.37 7.12
CA GLY A 147 -4.57 8.24 6.39
C GLY A 147 -5.96 8.31 7.02
N HIS A 148 -6.04 8.34 8.35
CA HIS A 148 -7.28 8.66 9.07
C HIS A 148 -7.42 10.17 9.23
N ALA A 149 -8.64 10.70 9.14
CA ALA A 149 -8.91 12.08 9.52
C ALA A 149 -8.84 12.17 11.06
N VAL A 150 -8.08 13.13 11.58
CA VAL A 150 -8.05 13.44 13.01
C VAL A 150 -9.02 14.58 13.25
N GLN A 151 -9.99 14.38 14.15
CA GLN A 151 -11.02 15.36 14.46
C GLN A 151 -10.37 16.56 15.17
N GLY A 152 -10.61 17.79 14.69
CA GLY A 152 -9.99 19.02 15.22
C GLY A 152 -8.63 19.39 14.60
N SER A 153 -8.07 18.53 13.74
CA SER A 153 -6.89 18.86 12.94
C SER A 153 -7.34 19.47 11.61
N LYS A 154 -6.90 20.69 11.30
CA LYS A 154 -7.11 21.26 9.97
C LYS A 154 -6.49 20.30 8.93
N PRO A 155 -7.16 19.99 7.82
CA PRO A 155 -6.69 19.00 6.83
C PRO A 155 -5.50 19.49 5.99
N ASP A 156 -4.73 20.48 6.46
CA ASP A 156 -3.71 21.18 5.67
C ASP A 156 -2.31 20.55 5.77
N SER A 157 -2.15 19.45 6.50
CA SER A 157 -0.89 18.69 6.60
C SER A 157 -1.22 17.24 6.29
N VAL A 158 -0.99 16.68 5.10
CA VAL A 158 0.24 16.69 4.30
C VAL A 158 -0.12 16.58 2.81
N HIS A 159 0.24 17.58 2.00
CA HIS A 159 0.21 17.52 0.53
C HIS A 159 1.60 17.09 0.03
N VAL A 160 1.76 15.92 -0.58
CA VAL A 160 2.97 15.69 -1.40
C VAL A 160 2.70 14.92 -2.70
N PRO A 161 2.08 15.53 -3.72
CA PRO A 161 2.47 15.32 -5.10
C PRO A 161 3.75 16.13 -5.35
N GLY A 162 4.90 15.50 -5.16
CA GLY A 162 6.23 16.01 -5.54
C GLY A 162 6.60 17.40 -4.99
N LEU A 163 7.01 17.49 -3.72
CA LEU A 163 8.00 18.49 -3.26
C LEU A 163 7.78 19.96 -3.70
N GLN A 164 6.53 20.46 -3.72
CA GLN A 164 6.27 21.83 -4.19
C GLN A 164 6.39 22.94 -3.12
N THR A 165 6.67 22.62 -1.85
CA THR A 165 6.76 23.63 -0.77
C THR A 165 7.98 23.50 0.15
N TYR A 166 8.97 22.66 -0.18
CA TYR A 166 10.25 22.65 0.56
C TYR A 166 11.25 23.57 -0.13
N ILE A 167 11.60 24.66 0.54
CA ILE A 167 12.61 25.64 0.09
C ILE A 167 14.02 25.06 0.25
N ASP A 168 14.24 24.18 1.23
CA ASP A 168 15.51 23.46 1.45
C ASP A 168 15.42 22.01 0.97
N ARG A 169 15.85 21.76 -0.27
CA ARG A 169 15.82 20.42 -0.92
C ARG A 169 16.93 19.48 -0.49
N ASP A 170 17.89 19.96 0.31
CA ASP A 170 19.06 19.19 0.72
C ASP A 170 18.80 18.32 1.96
N GLN A 171 17.58 18.33 2.49
CA GLN A 171 17.20 17.56 3.69
C GLN A 171 15.85 16.87 3.51
N CYS A 172 15.80 15.59 3.91
CA CYS A 172 14.55 14.82 3.95
C CYS A 172 13.46 15.54 4.75
N PRO A 173 12.23 15.69 4.23
CA PRO A 173 11.15 16.41 4.90
C PRO A 173 10.94 15.89 6.34
N PRO A 174 10.96 16.75 7.38
CA PRO A 174 10.64 16.40 8.76
C PRO A 174 9.44 15.46 8.94
N GLU A 175 8.37 15.68 8.17
CA GLU A 175 7.17 14.85 8.18
C GLU A 175 7.45 13.41 7.71
N LEU A 176 8.25 13.26 6.64
CA LEU A 176 8.66 11.95 6.13
C LEU A 176 9.58 11.24 7.12
N LYS A 177 10.51 11.96 7.77
CA LYS A 177 11.35 11.41 8.85
C LYS A 177 10.51 10.94 10.05
N ALA A 178 9.49 11.71 10.44
CA ALA A 178 8.59 11.34 11.52
C ALA A 178 7.80 10.06 11.18
N ILE A 179 7.21 9.99 9.98
CA ILE A 179 6.51 8.80 9.50
C ILE A 179 7.46 7.60 9.44
N TYR A 180 8.69 7.77 8.95
CA TYR A 180 9.69 6.71 8.89
C TYR A 180 10.05 6.19 10.29
N SER A 181 10.25 7.09 11.26
CA SER A 181 10.47 6.73 12.66
C SER A 181 9.30 5.95 13.25
N THR A 182 8.06 6.37 12.96
CA THR A 182 6.85 5.63 13.38
C THR A 182 6.80 4.24 12.76
N VAL A 183 6.97 4.10 11.44
CA VAL A 183 6.93 2.81 10.73
C VAL A 183 8.03 1.88 11.23
N SER A 184 9.21 2.42 11.56
CA SER A 184 10.35 1.63 12.07
C SER A 184 10.10 1.00 13.44
N LYS A 185 9.13 1.52 14.21
CA LYS A 185 8.73 0.95 15.51
C LYS A 185 7.66 -0.14 15.38
N PHE A 186 7.07 -0.32 14.20
CA PHE A 186 6.10 -1.38 13.97
C PHE A 186 6.79 -2.75 13.94
N ASN A 187 6.44 -3.61 14.90
CA ASN A 187 6.92 -4.99 14.95
C ASN A 187 5.76 -5.94 15.27
N PRO A 188 5.17 -6.60 14.26
CA PRO A 188 4.07 -7.54 14.47
C PRO A 188 4.53 -8.92 14.98
N GLY A 189 5.84 -9.15 15.15
CA GLY A 189 6.36 -10.46 15.54
C GLY A 189 6.21 -11.53 14.45
N VAL A 190 6.14 -11.12 13.18
CA VAL A 190 5.95 -12.01 12.03
C VAL A 190 7.13 -11.86 11.08
N GLU A 191 7.81 -12.98 10.82
CA GLU A 191 8.85 -13.08 9.80
C GLU A 191 8.21 -13.14 8.41
N LEU A 192 8.76 -12.36 7.47
CA LEU A 192 8.26 -12.34 6.10
C LEU A 192 8.99 -13.40 5.25
N PRO A 193 8.27 -14.14 4.39
CA PRO A 193 8.92 -15.03 3.45
C PRO A 193 9.78 -14.22 2.47
N ALA A 194 11.03 -14.65 2.29
CA ALA A 194 11.95 -14.01 1.36
C ALA A 194 11.50 -14.19 -0.10
N TYR A 195 11.55 -13.11 -0.86
CA TYR A 195 11.34 -13.15 -2.30
C TYR A 195 12.52 -13.84 -2.98
N THR A 196 12.22 -14.80 -3.85
CA THR A 196 13.24 -15.42 -4.71
C THR A 196 13.21 -14.74 -6.07
N PRO A 197 14.34 -14.24 -6.61
CA PRO A 197 14.39 -13.69 -7.97
C PRO A 197 13.79 -14.66 -8.99
N GLY A 198 12.92 -14.14 -9.86
CA GLY A 198 12.20 -14.91 -10.87
C GLY A 198 11.01 -15.73 -10.33
N GLN A 199 10.68 -15.66 -9.04
CA GLN A 199 9.54 -16.39 -8.46
C GLN A 199 8.22 -16.11 -9.20
N PHE A 200 8.03 -14.89 -9.70
CA PHE A 200 6.87 -14.53 -10.51
C PHE A 200 7.16 -14.47 -12.01
N ALA A 201 8.31 -14.93 -12.51
CA ALA A 201 8.67 -14.83 -13.93
C ALA A 201 7.59 -15.43 -14.85
N LYS A 202 7.10 -16.65 -14.55
CA LYS A 202 6.00 -17.28 -15.31
C LYS A 202 4.71 -16.48 -15.22
N ALA A 203 4.42 -15.95 -14.03
CA ALA A 203 3.23 -15.14 -13.81
C ALA A 203 3.32 -13.84 -14.59
N LEU A 204 4.50 -13.21 -14.69
CA LEU A 204 4.83 -11.95 -15.37
C LEU A 204 5.07 -12.08 -16.89
N SER A 205 5.37 -13.27 -17.38
CA SER A 205 5.56 -13.53 -18.82
C SER A 205 4.26 -13.81 -19.58
N ASN A 206 3.13 -13.93 -18.87
CA ASN A 206 1.83 -14.27 -19.46
C ASN A 206 1.20 -13.08 -20.20
N LYS A 207 1.52 -12.93 -21.49
CA LYS A 207 1.01 -11.85 -22.35
C LYS A 207 -0.51 -11.75 -22.46
N LYS A 208 -1.28 -12.78 -22.09
CA LYS A 208 -2.75 -12.70 -22.04
C LYS A 208 -3.24 -11.86 -20.86
N VAL A 209 -2.46 -11.78 -19.79
CA VAL A 209 -2.75 -11.05 -18.54
C VAL A 209 -2.10 -9.65 -18.56
N PHE A 210 -0.96 -9.49 -19.24
CA PHE A 210 -0.21 -8.21 -19.36
C PHE A 210 -0.45 -7.48 -20.68
N LYS A 211 -1.70 -7.32 -21.12
CA LYS A 211 -1.95 -6.37 -22.22
C LYS A 211 -1.70 -4.95 -21.68
N THR A 212 -0.65 -4.32 -22.21
CA THR A 212 -0.30 -2.90 -22.02
C THR A 212 -1.38 -1.97 -22.49
#